data_AF-A0A0E3QU64-F1
#
_entry.id   AF-A0A0E3QU64-F1
#
_cell.length_a   1.000
_cell.length_b   1.000
_cell.length_c   1.000
_cell.angle_alpha   90.00
_cell.angle_beta   90.00
_cell.angle_gamma   90.00
#
_symmetry.space_group_name_H-M   'P 1'
#
loop_
_entity.id
_entity.type
_entity.pdbx_description
1 polymer ?
#
loop_
_entity_poly.entity_id
_entity_poly.type
_entity_poly.pdbx_seq_one_letter_code
_entity_poly.pdbx_strand_id
1 'polypeptide(L)'
;MNYCTYLKVTCSNLFSVHLSYLNCFYNYIIKIVYSYKMMKRTTNFFVLVLLVLTLCTATAGASSSTACNVKIVKFTVNNPTGTAPAKIGFTTYTSGTVKSVQYQVLDKHGKVVASCRSYCKHCTVKHICNCSLIIKKPGTYDVKVTVYGAGNCHVQQTKKSAIKIKAAKK
;
A
#
# COMPACT_ATOMS: atom_id res chain seq x y z
N MET A 1 -25.51 38.36 23.97
CA MET A 1 -25.82 38.90 22.63
C MET A 1 -24.50 38.98 21.88
N ASN A 2 -24.21 37.97 21.04
CA ASN A 2 -24.09 38.08 19.57
C ASN A 2 -23.23 39.29 19.17
N TYR A 3 -22.04 39.14 18.56
CA TYR A 3 -21.84 38.52 17.25
C TYR A 3 -20.44 37.87 17.15
N CYS A 4 -20.36 36.59 16.80
CA CYS A 4 -19.17 36.02 16.15
C CYS A 4 -19.51 35.79 14.68
N THR A 5 -19.24 36.81 13.90
CA THR A 5 -19.38 36.87 12.45
C THR A 5 -18.55 35.76 11.80
N TYR A 6 -19.18 35.00 10.91
CA TYR A 6 -18.52 33.97 10.08
C TYR A 6 -17.51 34.65 9.16
N LEU A 7 -16.21 34.56 9.48
CA LEU A 7 -15.16 35.07 8.61
C LEU A 7 -14.64 33.92 7.73
N LYS A 8 -14.86 34.03 6.42
CA LYS A 8 -14.17 33.21 5.41
C LYS A 8 -12.67 33.44 5.53
N VAL A 9 -11.93 32.43 5.96
CA VAL A 9 -10.46 32.50 6.08
C VAL A 9 -9.84 32.13 4.74
N THR A 10 -9.27 33.13 4.05
CA THR A 10 -8.25 32.94 3.02
C THR A 10 -6.85 32.90 3.65
N CYS A 11 -5.95 32.18 2.98
CA CYS A 11 -4.72 31.51 3.49
C CYS A 11 -3.58 32.40 4.03
N SER A 12 -3.83 33.62 4.51
CA SER A 12 -2.74 34.58 4.78
C SER A 12 -2.54 35.01 6.23
N ASN A 13 -3.33 34.54 7.20
CA ASN A 13 -3.26 35.05 8.58
C ASN A 13 -3.21 33.94 9.66
N LEU A 14 -2.34 32.94 9.47
CA LEU A 14 -2.20 31.80 10.40
C LEU A 14 -1.59 32.20 11.77
N PHE A 15 -0.88 33.33 11.85
CA PHE A 15 -0.13 33.71 13.06
C PHE A 15 -1.01 34.40 14.13
N SER A 16 -1.99 35.19 13.72
CA SER A 16 -2.84 35.94 14.67
C SER A 16 -3.96 35.10 15.30
N VAL A 17 -4.33 33.96 14.70
CA VAL A 17 -5.41 33.08 15.21
C VAL A 17 -4.93 32.24 16.41
N HIS A 18 -3.64 31.89 16.46
CA HIS A 18 -3.09 31.05 17.52
C HIS A 18 -3.06 31.76 18.89
N LEU A 19 -2.80 33.07 18.91
CA LEU A 19 -2.65 33.83 20.17
C LEU A 19 -4.01 34.08 20.86
N SER A 20 -5.08 34.29 20.08
CA SER A 20 -6.45 34.47 20.59
C SER A 20 -7.02 33.18 21.19
N TYR A 21 -6.64 32.03 20.62
CA TYR A 21 -7.13 30.72 21.04
C TYR A 21 -6.56 30.28 22.40
N LEU A 22 -5.28 30.58 22.68
CA LEU A 22 -4.65 30.23 23.96
C LEU A 22 -5.26 30.98 25.16
N ASN A 23 -5.59 32.26 25.02
CA ASN A 23 -6.16 33.06 26.11
C ASN A 23 -7.61 32.65 26.46
N CYS A 24 -8.37 32.20 25.46
CA CYS A 24 -9.72 31.67 25.69
C CYS A 24 -9.68 30.28 26.37
N PHE A 25 -8.70 29.45 25.99
CA PHE A 25 -8.50 28.12 26.57
C PHE A 25 -8.09 28.19 28.05
N TYR A 26 -7.23 29.14 28.44
CA TYR A 26 -6.75 29.25 29.83
C TYR A 26 -7.86 29.65 30.82
N ASN A 27 -8.74 30.58 30.42
CA ASN A 27 -9.89 30.97 31.24
C ASN A 27 -10.98 29.88 31.33
N TYR A 28 -11.10 29.03 30.30
CA TYR A 28 -12.03 27.91 30.28
C TYR A 28 -11.58 26.75 31.19
N ILE A 29 -10.28 26.45 31.23
CA ILE A 29 -9.71 25.39 32.07
C ILE A 29 -9.90 25.69 33.58
N ILE A 30 -9.73 26.94 34.02
CA ILE A 30 -9.93 27.32 35.43
C ILE A 30 -11.39 27.10 35.87
N LYS A 31 -12.38 27.40 35.00
CA LYS A 31 -13.80 27.12 35.29
C LYS A 31 -14.12 25.62 35.30
N ILE A 32 -13.44 24.81 34.50
CA ILE A 32 -13.65 23.35 34.47
C ILE A 32 -13.11 22.65 35.72
N VAL A 33 -11.97 23.08 36.23
CA VAL A 33 -11.35 22.47 37.42
C VAL A 33 -12.21 22.66 38.67
N TYR A 34 -12.96 23.76 38.80
CA TYR A 34 -13.91 23.95 39.91
C TYR A 34 -15.14 23.02 39.85
N SER A 35 -15.46 22.46 38.68
CA SER A 35 -16.59 21.52 38.49
C SER A 35 -16.18 20.04 38.60
N TYR A 36 -14.92 19.73 38.94
CA TYR A 36 -14.42 18.36 39.11
C TYR A 36 -15.06 17.57 40.27
N LYS A 37 -15.85 18.22 41.15
CA LYS A 37 -16.56 17.52 42.23
C LYS A 37 -17.83 16.77 41.76
N MET A 38 -18.31 17.06 40.55
CA MET A 38 -19.47 16.39 39.92
C MET A 38 -19.04 15.29 38.93
N MET A 39 -17.84 14.74 39.11
CA MET A 39 -17.13 13.85 38.17
C MET A 39 -17.36 12.36 38.45
N LYS A 40 -18.60 11.87 38.30
CA LYS A 40 -18.80 10.40 38.27
C LYS A 40 -19.82 9.90 37.25
N ARG A 41 -20.58 10.79 36.59
CA ARG A 41 -21.65 10.39 35.65
C ARG A 41 -21.33 10.64 34.18
N THR A 42 -20.27 11.38 33.86
CA THR A 42 -19.99 11.87 32.49
C THR A 42 -19.00 11.01 31.69
N THR A 43 -18.36 10.02 32.31
CA THR A 43 -17.32 9.17 31.67
C THR A 43 -17.87 8.33 30.52
N ASN A 44 -19.16 7.95 30.54
CA ASN A 44 -19.79 7.18 29.47
C ASN A 44 -20.06 8.01 28.19
N PHE A 45 -20.18 9.34 28.30
CA PHE A 45 -20.48 10.20 27.14
C PHE A 45 -19.23 10.48 26.28
N PHE A 46 -18.05 10.56 26.90
CA PHE A 46 -16.79 10.86 26.21
C PHE A 46 -16.34 9.73 25.26
N VAL A 47 -16.60 8.48 25.61
CA VAL A 47 -16.23 7.31 24.77
C VAL A 47 -17.07 7.27 23.49
N LEU A 48 -18.34 7.65 23.56
CA LEU A 48 -19.26 7.69 22.41
C LEU A 48 -18.90 8.79 21.40
N VAL A 49 -18.46 9.96 21.87
CA VAL A 49 -18.05 11.08 21.00
C VAL A 49 -16.70 10.79 20.31
N LEU A 50 -15.77 10.12 20.99
CA LEU A 50 -14.50 9.66 20.40
C LEU A 50 -14.68 8.60 19.30
N LEU A 51 -15.72 7.76 19.39
CA LEU A 51 -16.01 6.73 18.40
C LEU A 51 -16.62 7.29 17.09
N VAL A 52 -17.26 8.46 17.15
CA VAL A 52 -17.88 9.11 15.98
C VAL A 52 -16.89 10.00 15.22
N LEU A 53 -15.90 10.60 15.91
CA LEU A 53 -14.89 11.47 15.29
C LEU A 53 -13.81 10.71 14.48
N THR A 54 -13.61 9.42 14.72
CA THR A 54 -12.62 8.59 13.97
C THR A 54 -13.11 8.10 12.62
N LEU A 55 -14.40 8.29 12.28
CA LEU A 55 -14.99 7.85 11.01
C LEU A 55 -14.86 8.86 9.85
N CYS A 56 -14.36 10.09 10.09
CA CYS A 56 -14.44 11.18 9.10
C CYS A 56 -13.10 11.68 8.52
N THR A 57 -12.01 10.92 8.63
CA THR A 57 -10.74 11.27 7.95
C THR A 57 -10.25 10.16 7.02
N ALA A 58 -11.12 9.68 6.13
CA ALA A 58 -10.68 9.04 4.90
C ALA A 58 -10.75 10.09 3.77
N THR A 59 -9.79 11.02 3.75
CA THR A 59 -9.52 11.80 2.53
C THR A 59 -8.98 10.81 1.50
N ALA A 60 -9.86 10.37 0.60
CA ALA A 60 -9.46 9.72 -0.63
C ALA A 60 -8.78 10.78 -1.49
N GLY A 61 -7.44 10.79 -1.48
CA GLY A 61 -6.66 11.58 -2.43
C GLY A 61 -7.04 11.17 -3.84
N ALA A 62 -7.74 12.05 -4.56
CA ALA A 62 -8.05 11.89 -5.97
C ALA A 62 -6.73 11.81 -6.74
N SER A 63 -6.26 10.58 -6.99
CA SER A 63 -5.15 10.34 -7.90
C SER A 63 -5.64 10.69 -9.29
N SER A 64 -5.03 11.70 -9.91
CA SER A 64 -5.18 11.99 -11.34
C SER A 64 -4.97 10.69 -12.11
N SER A 65 -6.06 10.07 -12.59
CA SER A 65 -6.00 8.79 -13.27
C SER A 65 -5.50 9.02 -14.69
N THR A 66 -4.18 9.23 -14.84
CA THR A 66 -3.54 8.88 -16.10
C THR A 66 -3.89 7.42 -16.36
N ALA A 67 -4.66 7.16 -17.43
CA ALA A 67 -5.11 5.82 -17.77
C ALA A 67 -3.91 4.87 -17.81
N CYS A 68 -4.03 3.74 -17.12
CA CYS A 68 -2.93 2.81 -16.94
C CYS A 68 -2.53 2.19 -18.29
N ASN A 69 -1.42 2.66 -18.88
CA ASN A 69 -0.98 2.26 -20.21
C ASN A 69 -0.09 1.01 -20.21
N VAL A 70 0.19 0.41 -19.04
CA VAL A 70 1.02 -0.79 -18.94
C VAL A 70 0.19 -2.06 -19.12
N LYS A 71 0.75 -3.03 -19.84
CA LYS A 71 0.10 -4.32 -20.07
C LYS A 71 1.13 -5.45 -19.99
N ILE A 72 0.67 -6.63 -19.54
CA ILE A 72 1.43 -7.88 -19.63
C ILE A 72 1.05 -8.52 -20.96
N VAL A 73 1.98 -8.54 -21.91
CA VAL A 73 1.77 -9.15 -23.22
C VAL A 73 1.97 -10.66 -23.13
N LYS A 74 3.04 -11.08 -22.46
CA LYS A 74 3.37 -12.49 -22.27
C LYS A 74 4.15 -12.66 -20.98
N PHE A 75 3.84 -13.72 -20.24
CA PHE A 75 4.58 -14.10 -19.05
C PHE A 75 4.96 -15.58 -19.14
N THR A 76 6.25 -15.87 -18.97
CA THR A 76 6.82 -17.22 -19.05
C THR A 76 7.60 -17.53 -17.77
N VAL A 77 7.42 -18.76 -17.27
CA VAL A 77 8.23 -19.34 -16.19
C VAL A 77 9.20 -20.32 -16.83
N ASN A 78 10.49 -20.07 -16.68
CA ASN A 78 11.57 -20.86 -17.27
C ASN A 78 12.04 -21.90 -16.24
N ASN A 79 12.24 -23.14 -16.69
CA ASN A 79 12.55 -24.29 -15.83
C ASN A 79 11.51 -24.48 -14.71
N PRO A 80 10.20 -24.61 -15.02
CA PRO A 80 9.14 -24.71 -14.01
C PRO A 80 9.18 -26.01 -13.20
N THR A 81 10.04 -26.96 -13.56
CA THR A 81 10.21 -28.24 -12.88
C THR A 81 11.67 -28.46 -12.50
N GLY A 82 11.89 -29.21 -11.44
CA GLY A 82 13.25 -29.53 -10.99
C GLY A 82 13.28 -30.24 -9.66
N THR A 83 14.48 -30.34 -9.09
CA THR A 83 14.74 -30.95 -7.79
C THR A 83 15.25 -29.87 -6.84
N ALA A 84 14.72 -29.81 -5.62
CA ALA A 84 15.12 -28.82 -4.64
C ALA A 84 16.59 -29.01 -4.21
N PRO A 85 17.41 -27.94 -4.12
CA PRO A 85 17.11 -26.56 -4.49
C PRO A 85 17.15 -26.34 -6.02
N ALA A 86 16.10 -25.71 -6.57
CA ALA A 86 15.96 -25.50 -8.02
C ALA A 86 16.02 -24.00 -8.38
N LYS A 87 16.78 -23.66 -9.43
CA LYS A 87 16.82 -22.30 -10.00
C LYS A 87 15.70 -22.13 -11.04
N ILE A 88 14.81 -21.18 -10.79
CA ILE A 88 13.67 -20.87 -11.66
C ILE A 88 13.87 -19.48 -12.26
N GLY A 89 13.64 -19.37 -13.57
CA GLY A 89 13.68 -18.11 -14.29
C GLY A 89 12.28 -17.58 -14.60
N PHE A 90 12.17 -16.28 -14.79
CA PHE A 90 10.95 -15.60 -15.18
C PHE A 90 11.28 -14.62 -16.30
N THR A 91 10.42 -14.60 -17.32
CA THR A 91 10.50 -13.63 -18.41
C THR A 91 9.12 -13.03 -18.62
N THR A 92 9.03 -11.71 -18.55
CA THR A 92 7.80 -10.97 -18.82
C THR A 92 8.02 -10.00 -19.96
N TYR A 93 7.15 -10.09 -20.96
CA TYR A 93 7.02 -9.15 -22.04
C TYR A 93 5.92 -8.17 -21.67
N THR A 94 6.26 -6.90 -21.68
CA THR A 94 5.37 -5.82 -21.28
C THR A 94 5.14 -4.87 -22.45
N SER A 95 4.12 -4.04 -22.33
CA SER A 95 3.91 -2.91 -23.23
C SER A 95 3.61 -1.67 -22.39
N GLY A 96 3.93 -0.49 -22.92
CA GLY A 96 3.80 0.79 -22.24
C GLY A 96 4.99 1.15 -21.35
N THR A 97 4.81 2.18 -20.52
CA THR A 97 5.86 2.77 -19.68
C THR A 97 6.04 1.99 -18.39
N VAL A 98 6.89 0.97 -18.40
CA VAL A 98 7.15 0.10 -17.24
C VAL A 98 8.38 0.57 -16.46
N LYS A 99 8.21 0.75 -15.14
CA LYS A 99 9.31 1.06 -14.20
C LYS A 99 9.98 -0.21 -13.69
N SER A 100 9.17 -1.17 -13.24
CA SER A 100 9.68 -2.43 -12.69
C SER A 100 8.67 -3.56 -12.78
N VAL A 101 9.16 -4.79 -12.73
CA VAL A 101 8.33 -6.00 -12.63
C VAL A 101 8.76 -6.79 -11.41
N GLN A 102 7.81 -7.11 -10.55
CA GLN A 102 8.00 -7.97 -9.39
C GLN A 102 7.43 -9.35 -9.66
N TYR A 103 8.18 -10.36 -9.27
CA TYR A 103 7.82 -11.77 -9.33
C TYR A 103 7.72 -12.29 -7.90
N GLN A 104 6.61 -12.92 -7.57
CA GLN A 104 6.36 -13.54 -6.28
C GLN A 104 5.98 -15.00 -6.49
N VAL A 105 6.73 -15.91 -5.89
CA VAL A 105 6.40 -17.32 -5.81
C VAL A 105 5.60 -17.54 -4.53
N LEU A 106 4.42 -18.12 -4.67
CA LEU A 106 3.44 -18.30 -3.61
C LEU A 106 3.29 -19.79 -3.32
N ASP A 107 3.23 -20.17 -2.05
CA ASP A 107 2.86 -21.53 -1.66
C ASP A 107 1.36 -21.79 -1.81
N LYS A 108 0.93 -23.01 -1.47
CA LYS A 108 -0.48 -23.43 -1.50
C LYS A 108 -1.41 -22.60 -0.59
N HIS A 109 -0.86 -21.87 0.38
CA HIS A 109 -1.59 -20.99 1.29
C HIS A 109 -1.53 -19.52 0.85
N GLY A 110 -0.94 -19.22 -0.32
CA GLY A 110 -0.78 -17.86 -0.82
C GLY A 110 0.34 -17.07 -0.13
N LYS A 111 1.21 -17.72 0.66
CA LYS A 111 2.36 -17.06 1.29
C LYS A 111 3.51 -16.93 0.30
N VAL A 112 4.12 -15.75 0.26
CA VAL A 112 5.31 -15.51 -0.57
C VAL A 112 6.51 -16.28 0.01
N VAL A 113 7.02 -17.25 -0.74
CA VAL A 113 8.19 -18.07 -0.36
C VAL A 113 9.49 -17.60 -1.01
N ALA A 114 9.39 -16.92 -2.15
CA ALA A 114 10.50 -16.29 -2.83
C ALA A 114 9.97 -15.12 -3.66
N SER A 115 10.76 -14.06 -3.79
CA SER A 115 10.43 -12.97 -4.69
C SER A 115 11.69 -12.36 -5.29
N CYS A 116 11.54 -11.75 -6.46
CA CYS A 116 12.58 -10.94 -7.04
C CYS A 116 11.95 -9.83 -7.89
N ARG A 117 12.75 -8.80 -8.19
CA ARG A 117 12.29 -7.63 -8.93
C ARG A 117 13.30 -7.30 -10.03
N SER A 118 12.79 -6.94 -11.19
CA SER A 118 13.56 -6.48 -12.33
C SER A 118 13.18 -5.04 -12.64
N TYR A 119 14.17 -4.15 -12.74
CA TYR A 119 13.95 -2.75 -13.13
C TYR A 119 14.05 -2.62 -14.64
N CYS A 120 12.93 -2.27 -15.28
CA CYS A 120 12.83 -2.32 -16.74
C CYS A 120 13.40 -1.10 -17.45
N LYS A 121 13.84 -0.08 -16.70
CA LYS A 121 14.58 1.08 -17.23
C LYS A 121 15.93 0.69 -17.86
N HIS A 122 16.48 -0.47 -17.50
CA HIS A 122 17.70 -1.06 -18.07
C HIS A 122 17.45 -2.39 -18.78
N CYS A 123 16.19 -2.75 -19.04
CA CYS A 123 15.88 -3.98 -19.75
C CYS A 123 16.17 -3.80 -21.24
N THR A 124 17.05 -4.64 -21.76
CA THR A 124 17.49 -4.71 -23.17
C THR A 124 16.34 -4.48 -24.16
N VAL A 125 16.25 -3.24 -24.66
CA VAL A 125 15.68 -2.75 -25.94
C VAL A 125 14.25 -3.17 -26.35
N LYS A 126 13.50 -4.01 -25.62
CA LYS A 126 12.21 -4.56 -26.11
C LYS A 126 11.10 -4.77 -25.08
N HIS A 127 11.04 -4.00 -23.98
CA HIS A 127 10.03 -4.18 -22.91
C HIS A 127 10.02 -5.59 -22.28
N ILE A 128 11.17 -6.28 -22.29
CA ILE A 128 11.34 -7.62 -21.75
C ILE A 128 12.03 -7.52 -20.39
N CYS A 129 11.38 -7.95 -19.32
CA CYS A 129 11.98 -7.99 -17.99
C CYS A 129 12.22 -9.44 -17.58
N ASN A 130 13.39 -9.71 -17.04
CA ASN A 130 13.80 -11.04 -16.61
C ASN A 130 14.21 -11.04 -15.14
N CYS A 131 14.00 -12.18 -14.49
CA CYS A 131 14.41 -12.38 -13.11
C CYS A 131 14.61 -13.86 -12.83
N SER A 132 15.44 -14.23 -11.86
CA SER A 132 15.57 -15.63 -11.45
C SER A 132 15.75 -15.75 -9.95
N LEU A 133 15.28 -16.86 -9.38
CA LEU A 133 15.39 -17.13 -7.95
C LEU A 133 15.44 -18.63 -7.68
N ILE A 134 15.93 -19.00 -6.49
CA ILE A 134 16.14 -20.38 -6.07
C ILE A 134 15.02 -20.79 -5.12
N ILE A 135 14.34 -21.89 -5.43
CA ILE A 135 13.34 -22.51 -4.56
C ILE A 135 14.00 -23.63 -3.78
N LYS A 136 14.09 -23.45 -2.45
CA LYS A 136 14.83 -24.33 -1.55
C LYS A 136 14.07 -25.59 -1.15
N LYS A 137 12.74 -25.56 -1.18
CA LYS A 137 11.88 -26.65 -0.69
C LYS A 137 11.13 -27.30 -1.85
N PRO A 138 10.85 -28.61 -1.78
CA PRO A 138 9.95 -29.25 -2.72
C PRO A 138 8.52 -28.76 -2.51
N GLY A 139 7.72 -28.79 -3.58
CA GLY A 139 6.33 -28.38 -3.55
C GLY A 139 5.83 -27.89 -4.91
N THR A 140 4.53 -27.60 -4.95
CA THR A 140 3.87 -26.93 -6.06
C THR A 140 3.62 -25.48 -5.67
N TYR A 141 3.96 -24.55 -6.56
CA TYR A 141 3.88 -23.11 -6.29
C TYR A 141 3.11 -22.37 -7.38
N ASP A 142 2.37 -21.36 -6.95
CA ASP A 142 1.79 -20.36 -7.84
C ASP A 142 2.83 -19.25 -8.08
N VAL A 143 2.69 -18.54 -9.20
CA VAL A 143 3.55 -17.38 -9.49
C VAL A 143 2.68 -16.18 -9.81
N LYS A 144 2.83 -15.13 -9.01
CA LYS A 144 2.22 -13.82 -9.24
C LYS A 144 3.27 -12.87 -9.79
N VAL A 145 2.97 -12.26 -10.93
CA VAL A 145 3.74 -11.19 -11.52
C VAL A 145 2.98 -9.88 -11.37
N THR A 146 3.68 -8.82 -10.98
CA THR A 146 3.15 -7.46 -10.87
C THR A 146 4.03 -6.51 -11.66
N VAL A 147 3.45 -5.85 -12.65
CA VAL A 147 4.13 -4.85 -13.47
C VAL A 147 3.73 -3.47 -12.98
N TYR A 148 4.72 -2.64 -12.66
CA TYR A 148 4.54 -1.29 -12.16
C TYR A 148 4.87 -0.28 -13.25
N GLY A 149 3.92 0.60 -13.56
CA GLY A 149 4.04 1.69 -14.50
C GLY A 149 4.34 3.05 -13.88
N ALA A 150 4.01 4.12 -14.60
CA ALA A 150 4.04 5.48 -14.07
C ALA A 150 2.94 5.74 -13.03
N GLY A 151 3.18 6.64 -12.08
CA GLY A 151 2.25 6.90 -10.97
C GLY A 151 1.89 5.64 -10.18
N ASN A 152 0.58 5.46 -9.92
CA ASN A 152 0.01 4.32 -9.18
C ASN A 152 -0.45 3.15 -10.08
N CYS A 153 -0.18 3.22 -11.39
CA CYS A 153 -0.60 2.21 -12.36
C CYS A 153 0.19 0.91 -12.20
N HIS A 154 -0.52 -0.19 -11.97
CA HIS A 154 0.06 -1.52 -11.90
C HIS A 154 -0.93 -2.57 -12.42
N VAL A 155 -0.40 -3.62 -13.04
CA VAL A 155 -1.18 -4.76 -13.52
C VAL A 155 -0.61 -6.05 -12.95
N GLN A 156 -1.49 -6.98 -12.64
CA GLN A 156 -1.11 -8.24 -12.00
C GLN A 156 -1.62 -9.43 -12.81
N GLN A 157 -0.84 -10.50 -12.82
CA GLN A 157 -1.27 -11.78 -13.36
C GLN A 157 -0.73 -12.88 -12.45
N THR A 158 -1.56 -13.91 -12.21
CA THR A 158 -1.16 -15.07 -11.42
C THR A 158 -1.29 -16.32 -12.28
N LYS A 159 -0.24 -17.14 -12.32
CA LYS A 159 -0.28 -18.50 -12.89
C LYS A 159 -0.34 -19.50 -11.75
N LYS A 160 -1.41 -20.29 -11.72
CA LYS A 160 -1.63 -21.34 -10.74
C LYS A 160 -0.78 -22.57 -11.05
N SER A 161 -0.22 -23.20 -10.02
CA SER A 161 0.61 -24.42 -10.11
C SER A 161 1.72 -24.32 -11.17
N ALA A 162 2.30 -23.14 -11.32
CA ALA A 162 3.25 -22.82 -12.38
C ALA A 162 4.63 -23.45 -12.17
N ILE A 163 4.95 -23.86 -10.94
CA ILE A 163 6.23 -24.49 -10.60
C ILE A 163 5.99 -25.77 -9.81
N LYS A 164 6.70 -26.85 -10.13
CA LYS A 164 6.64 -28.15 -9.46
C LYS A 164 8.06 -28.64 -9.14
N ILE A 165 8.46 -28.55 -7.87
CA ILE A 165 9.80 -28.94 -7.40
C ILE A 165 9.71 -30.26 -6.63
N LYS A 166 10.48 -31.26 -7.05
CA LYS A 166 10.61 -32.55 -6.37
C LYS A 166 11.65 -32.47 -5.25
N ALA A 167 11.54 -33.35 -4.27
CA ALA A 167 12.57 -33.51 -3.25
C ALA A 167 13.84 -34.08 -3.86
N ALA A 168 15.02 -33.65 -3.38
CA ALA A 168 16.27 -34.34 -3.69
C ALA A 168 16.20 -35.79 -3.21
N LYS A 169 16.60 -36.71 -4.08
CA LYS A 169 16.86 -38.09 -3.65
C LYS A 169 18.11 -38.04 -2.75
N LYS A 170 17.98 -38.60 -1.55
CA LYS A 170 19.12 -38.87 -0.68
C LYS A 170 19.96 -39.99 -1.26
#